data_AF-A0A0K9NZM7-F1
#
_entry.id   AF-A0A0K9NZM7-F1
#
_cell.length_a   1.000
_cell.length_b   1.000
_cell.length_c   1.000
_cell.angle_alpha   90.00
_cell.angle_beta   90.00
_cell.angle_gamma   90.00
#
_symmetry.space_group_name_H-M   'P 1'
#
loop_
_entity.id
_entity.type
_entity.pdbx_description
1 polymer ?
#
loop_
_entity_poly.entity_id
_entity_poly.type
_entity_poly.pdbx_seq_one_letter_code
_entity_poly.pdbx_strand_id
1 'polypeptide(L)'
;MSRFTHSHIIPDWSLHEMLTLVLEIKVVYDKRGSSTISGHQKWNIIGDHLIALNICRNSSHCHRKWDSLISEHYTIKDWESRSRYQTASTSRSNGGDSYWCLESDKRKDLKLRIEFD
;
A
#
# COMPACT_ATOMS: atom_id res chain seq x y z
N MET A 1 10.03 -11.57 39.00
CA MET A 1 10.06 -12.33 37.72
C MET A 1 9.37 -11.50 36.66
N SER A 2 10.14 -10.70 35.90
CA SER A 2 9.59 -9.85 34.84
C SER A 2 9.49 -10.66 33.55
N ARG A 3 8.26 -10.86 33.07
CA ARG A 3 8.01 -11.49 31.76
C ARG A 3 8.23 -10.41 30.71
N PHE A 4 9.45 -10.33 30.17
CA PHE A 4 9.69 -9.60 28.93
C PHE A 4 8.97 -10.34 27.82
N THR A 5 7.78 -9.87 27.45
CA THR A 5 7.24 -10.10 26.11
C THR A 5 8.14 -9.33 25.17
N HIS A 6 9.23 -9.95 24.71
CA HIS A 6 9.90 -9.52 23.50
C HIS A 6 8.91 -9.82 22.36
N SER A 7 7.91 -8.95 22.20
CA SER A 7 7.16 -8.86 20.96
C SER A 7 8.22 -8.72 19.90
N HIS A 8 8.44 -9.76 19.10
CA HIS A 8 9.12 -9.60 17.83
C HIS A 8 8.28 -8.58 17.08
N ILE A 9 8.70 -7.31 17.17
CA ILE A 9 8.20 -6.25 16.33
C ILE A 9 8.63 -6.74 14.96
N ILE A 10 7.68 -7.32 14.23
CA ILE A 10 7.91 -7.67 12.84
C ILE A 10 8.35 -6.35 12.21
N PRO A 11 9.55 -6.27 11.64
CA PRO A 11 10.05 -5.01 11.11
C PRO A 11 9.04 -4.42 10.14
N ASP A 12 9.00 -3.09 10.06
CA ASP A 12 8.15 -2.43 9.08
C ASP A 12 8.44 -2.95 7.68
N TRP A 13 7.41 -2.91 6.82
CA TRP A 13 7.56 -3.34 5.44
C TRP A 13 8.49 -2.40 4.70
N SER A 14 9.60 -2.91 4.20
CA SER A 14 10.49 -2.17 3.30
C SER A 14 9.85 -1.93 1.93
N LEU A 15 10.31 -0.91 1.20
CA LEU A 15 9.87 -0.66 -0.19
C LEU A 15 10.04 -1.90 -1.07
N HIS A 16 11.14 -2.63 -0.92
CA HIS A 16 11.39 -3.85 -1.69
C HIS A 16 10.33 -4.92 -1.42
N GLU A 17 10.00 -5.17 -0.15
CA GLU A 17 8.94 -6.12 0.22
C GLU A 17 7.57 -5.65 -0.29
N MET A 18 7.26 -4.35 -0.19
CA MET A 18 6.00 -3.78 -0.68
C MET A 18 5.86 -3.90 -2.19
N LEU A 19 6.91 -3.56 -2.95
CA LEU A 19 6.89 -3.68 -4.41
C LEU A 19 6.76 -5.14 -4.84
N THR A 20 7.48 -6.05 -4.18
CA THR A 20 7.39 -7.49 -4.46
C THR A 20 5.97 -8.00 -4.19
N LEU A 21 5.34 -7.59 -3.08
CA LEU A 21 3.94 -7.92 -2.80
C LEU A 21 3.00 -7.47 -3.92
N VAL A 22 3.12 -6.22 -4.38
CA VAL A 22 2.26 -5.67 -5.45
C VAL A 22 2.46 -6.43 -6.76
N LEU A 23 3.71 -6.77 -7.11
CA LEU A 23 4.03 -7.54 -8.30
C LEU A 23 3.43 -8.95 -8.24
N GLU A 24 3.59 -9.65 -7.11
CA GLU A 24 3.03 -11.00 -6.94
C GLU A 24 1.50 -11.00 -6.96
N ILE A 25 0.84 -10.01 -6.35
CA ILE A 25 -0.60 -9.82 -6.46
C ILE A 25 -1.00 -9.68 -7.93
N LYS A 26 -0.32 -8.81 -8.69
CA LYS A 26 -0.58 -8.64 -10.12
C LYS A 26 -0.44 -9.96 -10.88
N VAL A 27 0.66 -10.69 -10.67
CA VAL A 27 0.92 -11.97 -11.34
C VAL A 27 -0.17 -12.99 -11.02
N VAL A 28 -0.55 -13.14 -9.74
CA VAL A 28 -1.55 -14.13 -9.31
C VAL A 28 -2.95 -13.78 -9.80
N TYR A 29 -3.32 -12.50 -9.78
CA TYR A 29 -4.65 -12.06 -10.20
C TYR A 29 -4.81 -11.98 -11.72
N ASP A 30 -3.76 -11.64 -12.47
CA ASP A 30 -3.77 -11.54 -13.94
C ASP A 30 -3.61 -12.91 -14.64
N LYS A 31 -3.24 -13.98 -13.91
CA LYS A 31 -3.04 -15.31 -14.48
C LYS A 31 -4.32 -15.88 -15.07
N ARG A 32 -4.23 -16.48 -16.27
CA ARG A 32 -5.34 -17.23 -16.89
C ARG A 32 -5.79 -18.35 -15.95
N GLY A 33 -7.08 -18.34 -15.57
CA GLY A 33 -7.63 -19.27 -14.56
C GLY A 33 -7.66 -18.70 -13.14
N SER A 34 -7.24 -17.45 -12.92
CA SER A 34 -7.37 -16.77 -11.62
C SER A 34 -8.81 -16.81 -11.07
N SER A 35 -9.84 -16.81 -11.93
CA SER A 35 -11.24 -16.91 -11.50
C SER A 35 -11.64 -18.26 -10.89
N THR A 36 -10.88 -19.34 -11.14
CA THR A 36 -11.17 -20.67 -10.58
C THR A 36 -10.52 -20.88 -9.21
N ILE A 37 -9.65 -19.96 -8.79
CA ILE A 37 -8.95 -20.00 -7.50
C ILE A 37 -9.69 -19.06 -6.54
N SER A 38 -10.04 -19.54 -5.35
CA SER A 38 -10.66 -18.69 -4.32
C SER A 38 -9.72 -17.59 -3.86
N GLY A 39 -10.26 -16.46 -3.37
CA GLY A 39 -9.45 -15.36 -2.84
C GLY A 39 -8.49 -15.82 -1.75
N HIS A 40 -8.96 -16.66 -0.81
CA HIS A 40 -8.12 -17.22 0.25
C HIS A 40 -6.94 -18.02 -0.30
N GLN A 41 -7.16 -18.87 -1.32
CA GLN A 41 -6.09 -19.62 -1.96
C GLN A 41 -5.09 -18.72 -2.67
N LYS A 42 -5.54 -17.63 -3.31
CA LYS A 42 -4.62 -16.64 -3.93
C LYS A 42 -3.69 -16.03 -2.90
N TRP A 43 -4.22 -15.63 -1.75
CA TRP A 43 -3.41 -15.05 -0.68
C TRP A 43 -2.40 -16.03 -0.09
N ASN A 44 -2.74 -17.32 -0.01
CA ASN A 44 -1.78 -18.35 0.38
C ASN A 44 -0.66 -18.49 -0.65
N ILE A 45 -0.99 -18.56 -1.95
CA ILE A 45 0.01 -18.60 -3.02
C ILE A 45 0.95 -17.39 -2.96
N ILE A 46 0.40 -16.18 -2.78
CA ILE A 46 1.19 -14.95 -2.66
C ILE A 46 2.12 -15.02 -1.44
N GLY A 47 1.61 -15.43 -0.27
CA GLY A 47 2.42 -15.57 0.94
C GLY A 47 3.55 -16.59 0.76
N ASP A 48 3.26 -17.74 0.15
CA ASP A 48 4.24 -18.80 -0.11
C ASP A 48 5.34 -18.33 -1.08
N HIS A 49 4.97 -17.56 -2.12
CA HIS A 49 5.95 -16.95 -3.04
C HIS A 49 6.88 -15.96 -2.34
N LEU A 50 6.33 -15.08 -1.49
CA LEU A 50 7.16 -14.14 -0.72
C LEU A 50 8.13 -14.87 0.22
N ILE A 51 7.65 -15.92 0.91
CA ILE A 51 8.51 -16.76 1.76
C ILE A 51 9.62 -17.42 0.92
N ALA A 52 9.32 -17.91 -0.28
CA ALA A 52 10.32 -18.47 -1.19
C ALA A 52 11.38 -17.44 -1.65
N LEU A 53 11.04 -16.15 -1.65
CA LEU A 53 11.96 -15.03 -1.91
C LEU A 53 12.68 -14.53 -0.65
N ASN A 54 12.64 -15.29 0.45
CA ASN A 54 13.16 -14.91 1.78
C ASN A 54 12.48 -13.69 2.42
N ILE A 55 11.28 -13.34 1.97
CA ILE A 55 10.43 -12.33 2.60
C ILE A 55 9.50 -13.05 3.57
N CYS A 56 9.81 -13.01 4.86
CA CYS A 56 9.11 -13.74 5.93
C CYS A 56 7.72 -13.16 6.28
N ARG A 57 6.84 -13.03 5.28
CA ARG A 57 5.48 -12.48 5.41
C ARG A 57 4.48 -13.55 4.95
N ASN A 58 3.68 -14.07 5.89
CA ASN A 58 2.60 -15.01 5.57
C ASN A 58 1.43 -14.32 4.86
N SER A 59 0.46 -15.12 4.39
CA SER A 59 -0.72 -14.64 3.65
C SER A 59 -1.52 -13.57 4.40
N SER A 60 -1.65 -13.68 5.73
CA SER A 60 -2.36 -12.69 6.55
C SER A 60 -1.62 -11.36 6.64
N HIS A 61 -0.29 -11.38 6.74
CA HIS A 61 0.52 -10.16 6.68
C HIS A 61 0.40 -9.48 5.31
N CYS A 62 0.45 -10.27 4.23
CA CYS A 62 0.31 -9.79 2.85
C CYS A 62 -1.06 -9.11 2.63
N HIS A 63 -2.14 -9.77 3.02
CA HIS A 63 -3.50 -9.24 2.89
C HIS A 63 -3.68 -7.92 3.65
N ARG A 64 -3.29 -7.88 4.93
CA ARG A 64 -3.39 -6.67 5.75
C ARG A 64 -2.57 -5.52 5.17
N LYS A 65 -1.38 -5.81 4.64
CA LYS A 65 -0.54 -4.79 4.02
C LYS A 65 -1.16 -4.26 2.73
N TRP A 66 -1.73 -5.14 1.91
CA TRP A 66 -2.46 -4.74 0.72
C TRP A 66 -3.66 -3.83 1.04
N ASP A 67 -4.47 -4.19 2.04
CA ASP A 67 -5.60 -3.35 2.46
C ASP A 67 -5.15 -1.97 2.91
N SER A 68 -4.04 -1.90 3.67
CA SER A 68 -3.42 -0.64 4.08
C SER A 68 -2.96 0.20 2.88
N LEU A 69 -2.26 -0.40 1.91
CA LEU A 69 -1.80 0.30 0.70
C LEU A 69 -2.96 0.83 -0.14
N ILE A 70 -4.02 0.04 -0.30
CA ILE A 70 -5.22 0.43 -1.04
C ILE A 70 -5.96 1.56 -0.33
N SER A 71 -6.10 1.48 1.00
CA SER A 71 -6.71 2.55 1.80
C SER A 71 -5.96 3.86 1.64
N GLU A 72 -4.63 3.85 1.76
CA GLU A 72 -3.79 5.04 1.60
C GLU A 72 -3.89 5.61 0.18
N HIS A 73 -3.83 4.75 -0.83
CA HIS A 73 -3.99 5.15 -2.23
C HIS A 73 -5.34 5.84 -2.44
N TYR A 74 -6.44 5.28 -1.92
CA TYR A 74 -7.76 5.91 -2.03
C TYR A 74 -7.85 7.23 -1.29
N THR A 75 -7.26 7.36 -0.10
CA THR A 75 -7.19 8.64 0.61
C THR A 75 -6.47 9.71 -0.23
N ILE A 76 -5.35 9.36 -0.85
CA ILE A 76 -4.61 10.26 -1.75
C ILE A 76 -5.47 10.63 -2.97
N LYS A 77 -6.10 9.66 -3.64
CA LYS A 77 -6.93 9.91 -4.83
C LYS A 77 -8.19 10.72 -4.53
N ASP A 78 -8.82 10.52 -3.37
CA ASP A 78 -9.95 11.33 -2.92
C ASP A 78 -9.53 12.79 -2.75
N TRP A 79 -8.43 13.02 -2.02
CA TRP A 79 -7.86 14.35 -1.85
C TRP A 79 -7.53 15.02 -3.19
N GLU A 80 -6.80 14.33 -4.08
CA GLU A 80 -6.45 14.88 -5.40
C GLU A 80 -7.70 15.25 -6.20
N SER A 81 -8.77 14.44 -6.10
CA SER A 81 -10.03 14.72 -6.79
C SER A 81 -10.72 15.95 -6.22
N ARG A 82 -10.80 16.06 -4.89
CA ARG A 82 -11.41 17.23 -4.21
C ARG A 82 -10.62 18.51 -4.43
N SER A 83 -9.29 18.42 -4.51
CA SER A 83 -8.43 19.57 -4.81
C SER A 83 -8.71 20.12 -6.21
N ARG A 84 -8.77 19.24 -7.22
CA ARG A 84 -9.05 19.65 -8.62
C ARG A 84 -10.37 20.40 -8.77
N TYR A 85 -11.42 20.03 -8.03
CA TYR A 85 -12.70 20.74 -8.07
C TYR A 85 -12.63 22.13 -7.45
N GLN A 86 -11.84 22.31 -6.38
CA GLN A 86 -11.67 23.60 -5.72
C GLN A 86 -10.85 24.57 -6.58
N THR A 87 -9.80 24.05 -7.23
CA THR A 87 -8.87 24.85 -8.02
C THR A 87 -9.38 25.17 -9.43
N ALA A 88 -10.28 24.37 -10.00
CA ALA A 88 -11.00 24.69 -11.25
C ALA A 88 -11.93 25.92 -11.12
N SER A 89 -12.32 26.28 -9.89
CA SER A 89 -13.20 27.43 -9.60
C SER A 89 -12.44 28.76 -9.53
N THR A 90 -11.10 28.73 -9.54
CA THR A 90 -10.24 29.92 -9.54
C THR A 90 -9.27 29.81 -10.71
N SER A 91 -9.32 30.73 -11.68
CA SER A 91 -8.65 30.63 -12.99
C SER A 91 -7.10 30.69 -12.97
N ARG A 92 -6.45 30.31 -11.87
CA ARG A 92 -5.00 30.49 -11.64
C ARG A 92 -4.24 29.24 -11.20
N SER A 93 -4.83 28.05 -11.22
CA SER A 93 -4.13 26.84 -10.77
C SER A 93 -3.55 26.04 -11.96
N ASN A 94 -2.23 26.10 -12.06
CA ASN A 94 -1.43 25.44 -13.07
C ASN A 94 -1.06 24.03 -12.55
N GLY A 95 -1.84 22.99 -12.89
CA GLY A 95 -1.43 21.57 -12.80
C GLY A 95 -0.86 21.02 -11.47
N GLY A 96 -1.01 21.74 -10.34
CA GLY A 96 -0.26 21.51 -9.11
C GLY A 96 -0.88 20.55 -8.09
N ASP A 97 -2.07 20.03 -8.36
CA ASP A 97 -2.86 19.23 -7.40
C ASP A 97 -2.51 17.74 -7.47
N SER A 98 -1.21 17.43 -7.55
CA SER A 98 -0.71 16.05 -7.44
C SER A 98 -0.04 15.86 -6.09
N TYR A 99 -0.33 14.73 -5.45
CA TYR A 99 0.28 14.36 -4.18
C TYR A 99 1.82 14.34 -4.26
N TRP A 100 2.36 13.90 -5.40
CA TRP A 100 3.79 13.81 -5.65
C TRP A 100 4.49 15.18 -5.67
N CYS A 101 3.76 16.25 -5.97
CA CYS A 101 4.27 17.62 -5.98
C CYS A 101 4.13 18.34 -4.63
N LEU A 102 3.47 17.72 -3.64
CA LEU A 102 3.37 18.29 -2.29
C LEU A 102 4.68 18.14 -1.52
N GLU A 103 5.06 19.20 -0.81
CA GLU A 103 6.09 19.14 0.24
C GLU A 103 5.61 18.26 1.40
N SER A 104 6.56 17.61 2.09
CA SER A 104 6.29 16.71 3.22
C SER A 104 5.43 17.36 4.32
N ASP A 105 5.69 18.64 4.63
CA ASP A 105 4.95 19.39 5.63
C ASP A 105 3.48 19.56 5.23
N LYS A 106 3.21 19.84 3.96
CA LYS A 106 1.84 19.95 3.43
C LYS A 106 1.11 18.60 3.45
N ARG A 107 1.82 17.49 3.18
CA ARG A 107 1.23 16.14 3.30
C ARG A 107 0.83 15.86 4.74
N LYS A 108 1.67 16.24 5.70
CA LYS A 108 1.40 16.11 7.14
C LYS A 108 0.16 16.90 7.57
N ASP A 109 0.04 18.15 7.15
CA ASP A 109 -1.12 18.99 7.46
C ASP A 109 -2.43 18.42 6.89
N LEU A 110 -2.35 17.81 5.70
CA LEU A 110 -3.47 17.15 5.03
C LEU A 110 -3.75 15.73 5.56
N LYS A 111 -3.00 15.26 6.57
CA LYS A 111 -3.05 13.90 7.12
C LYS A 111 -2.87 12.82 6.04
N LEU A 112 -2.12 13.13 4.99
CA LEU A 112 -1.71 12.18 3.96
C LEU A 112 -0.45 11.46 4.41
N ARG A 113 -0.21 10.28 3.85
CA ARG A 113 1.04 9.55 4.08
C ARG A 113 2.23 10.43 3.69
N ILE A 114 3.25 10.50 4.54
CA ILE A 114 4.37 11.43 4.38
C ILE A 114 5.47 10.78 3.55
N GLU A 115 5.84 9.55 3.90
CA GLU A 115 6.95 8.79 3.32
C GLU A 115 6.55 7.35 2.98
N PHE A 116 7.23 6.83 1.95
CA PHE A 116 7.23 5.43 1.56
C PHE A 116 8.69 4.97 1.60
N ASP A 117 9.13 4.47 2.75
CA ASP A 117 10.45 3.84 2.95
C ASP A 117 10.57 2.49 2.25
#